data_AF-A0A3B0TWB7-F1
#
_entry.id   AF-A0A3B0TWB7-F1
#
_cell.length_a   1.000
_cell.length_b   1.000
_cell.length_c   1.000
_cell.angle_alpha   90.00
_cell.angle_beta   90.00
_cell.angle_gamma   90.00
#
_symmetry.space_group_name_H-M   'P 1'
#
loop_
_entity.id
_entity.type
_entity.pdbx_description
1 polymer ?
#
loop_
_entity_poly.entity_id
_entity_poly.type
_entity_poly.pdbx_seq_one_letter_code
_entity_poly.pdbx_strand_id
1 'polypeptide(L)'
;MKLKLKNKLPFIIIITIITLISINYITKFNDFSLVLTNAEKLRKQHEYFLKNSPFKKTLSLTRKERIEQGLPPNKYYEREWELTMNPATGKPEPNKILALQKRLKNKSLSKRNPGDAVDNSWVDRGPNNVGGRTRIVLFDPNDATNKRVFAG
;
A
#
# COMPACT_ATOMS: atom_id res chain seq x y z
N MET A 1 -4.94 -4.87 -74.88
CA MET A 1 -3.59 -4.75 -74.26
C MET A 1 -3.66 -5.36 -72.85
N LYS A 2 -3.26 -6.63 -72.68
CA LYS A 2 -3.39 -7.35 -71.39
C LYS A 2 -2.16 -7.05 -70.52
N LEU A 3 -2.35 -6.28 -69.44
CA LEU A 3 -1.32 -5.99 -68.45
C LEU A 3 -0.83 -7.28 -67.77
N LYS A 4 0.44 -7.65 -67.97
CA LYS A 4 1.08 -8.77 -67.26
C LYS A 4 1.26 -8.38 -65.78
N LEU A 5 0.45 -8.96 -64.89
CA LEU A 5 0.66 -8.90 -63.46
C LEU A 5 1.96 -9.64 -63.12
N LYS A 6 3.04 -8.89 -62.84
CA LYS A 6 4.30 -9.46 -62.32
C LYS A 6 4.02 -10.16 -60.99
N ASN A 7 4.55 -11.37 -60.79
CA ASN A 7 4.36 -12.18 -59.58
C ASN A 7 4.77 -11.40 -58.32
N LYS A 8 3.80 -10.84 -57.59
CA LYS A 8 4.02 -9.99 -56.39
C LYS A 8 4.13 -10.79 -55.08
N LEU A 9 4.04 -12.12 -55.15
CA LEU A 9 4.20 -13.05 -54.03
C LEU A 9 5.44 -12.80 -53.15
N PRO A 10 6.67 -12.62 -53.67
CA PRO A 10 7.84 -12.41 -52.81
C PRO A 10 7.77 -11.08 -52.05
N PHE A 11 7.14 -10.06 -52.64
CA PHE A 11 6.97 -8.76 -51.99
C PHE A 11 5.96 -8.82 -50.84
N ILE A 12 4.89 -9.62 -51.00
CA ILE A 12 3.90 -9.85 -49.94
C ILE A 12 4.54 -10.58 -48.75
N ILE A 13 5.41 -11.57 -48.99
CA ILE A 13 6.11 -12.33 -47.93
C ILE A 13 7.07 -11.43 -47.15
N ILE A 14 7.77 -10.51 -47.82
CA ILE A 14 8.68 -9.57 -47.15
C ILE A 14 7.88 -8.61 -46.26
N ILE A 15 6.73 -8.12 -46.73
CA ILE A 15 5.85 -7.25 -45.95
C ILE A 15 5.32 -7.98 -44.71
N THR A 16 4.89 -9.24 -44.83
CA THR A 16 4.38 -10.00 -43.67
C THR A 16 5.46 -10.29 -42.64
N ILE A 17 6.71 -10.49 -43.06
CA ILE A 17 7.84 -10.66 -42.14
C ILE A 17 8.13 -9.34 -41.41
N ILE A 18 8.14 -8.21 -42.13
CA ILE A 18 8.38 -6.89 -41.53
C ILE A 18 7.26 -6.54 -40.52
N THR A 19 6.00 -6.86 -40.82
CA THR A 19 4.90 -6.62 -39.89
C THR A 19 4.98 -7.53 -38.66
N LEU A 20 5.41 -8.78 -38.81
CA LEU A 20 5.62 -9.66 -37.65
C LEU A 20 6.73 -9.13 -36.72
N ILE A 21 7.83 -8.65 -37.31
CA ILE A 21 8.96 -8.07 -36.57
C ILE A 21 8.53 -6.79 -35.86
N SER A 22 7.79 -5.90 -36.54
CA SER A 22 7.33 -4.64 -35.93
C SER A 22 6.34 -4.89 -34.79
N ILE A 23 5.44 -5.86 -34.93
CA ILE A 23 4.53 -6.29 -33.84
C ILE A 23 5.34 -6.77 -32.63
N ASN A 24 6.39 -7.58 -32.82
CA ASN A 24 7.24 -8.06 -31.71
C ASN A 24 8.01 -6.92 -31.02
N TYR A 25 8.46 -5.92 -31.78
CA TYR A 25 9.10 -4.73 -31.22
C TYR A 25 8.11 -3.88 -30.40
N ILE A 26 6.88 -3.68 -30.89
CA ILE A 26 5.86 -2.90 -30.21
C ILE A 26 5.44 -3.57 -28.89
N THR A 27 5.28 -4.89 -28.86
CA THR A 27 4.93 -5.60 -27.62
C THR A 27 6.03 -5.47 -26.56
N LYS A 28 7.30 -5.63 -26.94
CA LYS A 28 8.44 -5.43 -26.01
C LYS A 28 8.60 -3.98 -25.56
N PHE A 29 8.28 -3.00 -26.41
CA PHE A 29 8.35 -1.58 -26.06
C PHE A 29 7.28 -1.19 -25.03
N ASN A 30 6.07 -1.76 -25.14
CA ASN A 30 5.01 -1.53 -24.15
C ASN A 30 5.34 -2.14 -22.78
N ASP A 31 6.05 -3.27 -22.72
CA ASP A 31 6.52 -3.82 -21.44
C ASP A 31 7.57 -2.92 -20.76
N PHE A 32 8.37 -2.20 -21.55
CA PHE A 32 9.39 -1.27 -21.04
C PHE A 32 8.81 0.07 -20.55
N SER A 33 7.67 0.50 -21.10
CA SER A 33 7.05 1.81 -20.77
C SER A 33 6.22 1.80 -19.48
N LEU A 34 6.18 0.69 -18.74
CA LEU A 34 5.65 0.64 -17.37
C LEU A 34 6.58 1.41 -16.42
N VAL A 35 6.51 2.75 -16.47
CA VAL A 35 7.09 3.64 -15.48
C VAL A 35 6.38 3.38 -14.16
N LEU A 36 6.92 2.43 -13.39
CA LEU A 36 6.41 2.13 -12.05
C LEU A 36 6.38 3.41 -11.23
N THR A 37 5.22 3.66 -10.63
CA THR A 37 5.07 4.73 -9.65
C THR A 37 6.10 4.53 -8.53
N ASN A 38 6.50 5.62 -7.86
CA ASN A 38 7.44 5.52 -6.74
C ASN A 38 6.94 4.54 -5.65
N ALA A 39 5.62 4.44 -5.46
CA ALA A 39 5.00 3.49 -4.55
C ALA A 39 5.18 2.03 -5.00
N GLU A 40 5.01 1.73 -6.28
CA GLU A 40 5.20 0.36 -6.79
C GLU A 40 6.67 -0.06 -6.78
N LYS A 41 7.60 0.86 -7.07
CA LYS A 41 9.04 0.62 -6.91
C LYS A 41 9.37 0.24 -5.47
N LEU A 42 8.84 1.02 -4.52
CA LEU A 42 9.03 0.77 -3.09
C LEU A 42 8.42 -0.56 -2.64
N ARG A 43 7.25 -0.93 -3.19
CA ARG A 43 6.62 -2.24 -2.92
C ARG A 43 7.46 -3.41 -3.44
N LYS A 44 7.98 -3.32 -4.67
CA LYS A 44 8.89 -4.34 -5.23
C LYS A 44 10.17 -4.48 -4.41
N GLN A 45 10.73 -3.36 -3.97
CA GLN A 45 11.88 -3.34 -3.09
C GLN A 45 11.59 -4.00 -1.74
N HIS A 46 10.45 -3.67 -1.12
CA HIS A 46 10.02 -4.29 0.12
C HIS A 46 9.77 -5.80 -0.03
N GLU A 47 9.15 -6.23 -1.12
CA GLU A 47 8.95 -7.65 -1.43
C GLU A 47 10.28 -8.38 -1.52
N TYR A 48 11.29 -7.78 -2.16
CA TYR A 48 12.64 -8.32 -2.19
C TYR A 48 13.22 -8.46 -0.77
N PHE A 49 13.06 -7.46 0.10
CA PHE A 49 13.53 -7.54 1.49
C PHE A 49 12.83 -8.63 2.31
N LEU A 50 11.51 -8.83 2.12
CA LEU A 50 10.76 -9.89 2.78
C LEU A 50 11.20 -11.30 2.32
N LYS A 51 11.56 -11.46 1.03
CA LYS A 51 12.10 -12.71 0.50
C LYS A 51 13.49 -13.02 1.07
N ASN A 52 14.29 -11.98 1.32
CA ASN A 52 15.67 -12.08 1.81
C ASN A 52 15.81 -11.75 3.30
N SER A 53 14.72 -11.88 4.07
CA SER A 53 14.71 -11.61 5.50
C SER A 53 15.65 -12.57 6.26
N PRO A 54 16.40 -12.10 7.26
CA PRO A 54 17.29 -12.95 8.07
C PRO A 54 16.53 -14.04 8.82
N PHE A 55 15.22 -13.85 9.08
CA PHE A 55 14.40 -14.77 9.84
C PHE A 55 13.51 -15.67 8.99
N LYS A 56 13.64 -15.61 7.65
CA LYS A 56 12.76 -16.35 6.74
C LYS A 56 12.77 -17.86 7.01
N LYS A 57 13.95 -18.41 7.31
CA LYS A 57 14.15 -19.83 7.62
C LYS A 57 13.73 -20.19 9.05
N THR A 58 13.98 -19.31 10.02
CA THR A 58 13.68 -19.57 11.44
C THR A 58 12.19 -19.44 11.76
N LEU A 59 11.46 -18.64 10.98
CA LEU A 59 10.01 -18.44 11.11
C LEU A 59 9.18 -19.68 10.74
N SER A 60 9.70 -20.55 9.86
CA SER A 60 9.05 -21.80 9.44
C SER A 60 9.30 -22.96 10.41
N LEU A 61 10.27 -22.85 11.31
CA LEU A 61 10.61 -23.92 12.25
C LEU A 61 9.49 -24.16 13.27
N THR A 62 9.31 -25.41 13.62
CA THR A 62 8.46 -25.85 14.73
C THR A 62 9.11 -25.53 16.08
N ARG A 63 8.33 -25.59 17.15
CA ARG A 63 8.84 -25.34 18.51
C ARG A 63 10.00 -26.27 18.88
N LYS A 64 9.96 -27.54 18.45
CA LYS A 64 11.00 -28.54 18.77
C LYS A 64 12.33 -28.22 18.07
N GLU A 65 12.29 -28.02 16.75
CA GLU A 65 13.47 -27.68 15.94
C GLU A 65 14.13 -26.38 16.41
N ARG A 66 13.34 -25.41 16.86
CA ARG A 66 13.87 -24.15 17.44
C ARG A 66 14.66 -24.41 18.72
N ILE A 67 14.12 -25.22 19.63
CA ILE A 67 14.80 -25.55 20.89
C ILE A 67 16.11 -26.31 20.59
N GLU A 68 16.09 -27.23 19.64
CA GLU A 68 17.28 -27.98 19.19
C GLU A 68 18.37 -27.05 18.64
N GLN A 69 17.98 -25.96 17.97
CA GLN A 69 18.90 -24.95 17.44
C GLN A 69 19.27 -23.85 18.46
N GLY A 70 18.84 -23.98 19.73
CA GLY A 70 19.07 -22.96 20.77
C GLY A 70 18.28 -21.66 20.57
N LEU A 71 17.25 -21.67 19.72
CA LEU A 71 16.36 -20.54 19.49
C LEU A 71 15.22 -20.51 20.52
N PRO A 72 14.70 -19.31 20.86
CA PRO A 72 13.56 -19.20 21.74
C PRO A 72 12.33 -19.90 21.13
N PRO A 73 11.49 -20.57 21.93
CA PRO A 73 10.31 -21.28 21.42
C PRO A 73 9.27 -20.34 20.78
N ASN A 74 9.24 -19.07 21.20
CA ASN A 74 8.38 -18.05 20.63
C ASN A 74 9.13 -17.24 19.55
N LYS A 75 8.54 -17.18 18.34
CA LYS A 75 9.06 -16.43 17.17
C LYS A 75 8.59 -14.97 17.10
N TYR A 76 8.07 -14.42 18.19
CA TYR A 76 7.48 -13.07 18.25
C TYR A 76 8.40 -11.99 17.68
N TYR A 77 9.63 -11.84 18.21
CA TYR A 77 10.54 -10.77 17.77
C TYR A 77 10.99 -10.91 16.30
N GLU A 78 11.12 -12.14 15.82
CA GLU A 78 11.42 -12.41 14.40
C GLU A 78 10.27 -11.96 13.48
N ARG A 79 9.03 -12.16 13.91
CA ARG A 79 7.85 -11.68 13.20
C ARG A 79 7.75 -10.17 13.24
N GLU A 80 7.95 -9.57 14.40
CA GLU A 80 7.94 -8.11 14.57
C GLU A 80 8.99 -7.43 13.70
N TRP A 81 10.15 -8.07 13.48
CA TRP A 81 11.15 -7.58 12.54
C TRP A 81 10.60 -7.40 11.12
N GLU A 82 9.88 -8.40 10.59
CA GLU A 82 9.29 -8.32 9.25
C GLU A 82 8.12 -7.33 9.18
N LEU A 83 7.31 -7.27 10.24
CA LEU A 83 6.14 -6.39 10.34
C LEU A 83 6.50 -4.91 10.48
N THR A 84 7.60 -4.60 11.17
CA THR A 84 8.05 -3.21 11.43
C THR A 84 9.16 -2.76 10.49
N MET A 85 9.51 -3.59 9.51
CA MET A 85 10.54 -3.31 8.52
C MET A 85 10.22 -2.06 7.70
N ASN A 86 11.17 -1.13 7.60
CA ASN A 86 11.03 -0.01 6.69
C ASN A 86 11.18 -0.51 5.23
N PRO A 87 10.20 -0.29 4.35
CA PRO A 87 10.24 -0.77 2.96
C PRO A 87 11.38 -0.17 2.12
N ALA A 88 11.95 0.96 2.53
CA ALA A 88 13.08 1.59 1.86
C ALA A 88 14.45 1.02 2.30
N THR A 89 14.59 0.58 3.56
CA THR A 89 15.89 0.17 4.12
C THR A 89 15.98 -1.32 4.45
N GLY A 90 14.86 -2.04 4.46
CA GLY A 90 14.81 -3.47 4.74
C GLY A 90 15.07 -3.84 6.20
N LYS A 91 15.05 -2.86 7.11
CA LYS A 91 15.29 -3.05 8.55
C LYS A 91 14.31 -2.21 9.38
N PRO A 92 13.94 -2.65 10.60
CA PRO A 92 13.26 -1.81 11.56
C PRO A 92 14.13 -0.63 11.99
N GLU A 93 13.52 0.54 12.23
CA GLU A 93 14.23 1.76 12.60
C GLU A 93 13.73 2.35 13.94
N PRO A 94 13.79 1.60 15.06
CA PRO A 94 13.25 2.03 16.35
C PRO A 94 13.89 3.32 16.87
N ASN A 95 15.18 3.54 16.57
CA ASN A 95 15.91 4.73 16.98
C ASN A 95 15.34 6.02 16.35
N LYS A 96 14.89 5.96 15.09
CA LYS A 96 14.27 7.11 14.43
C LYS A 96 12.91 7.43 15.06
N ILE A 97 12.13 6.40 15.38
CA ILE A 97 10.84 6.54 16.08
C ILE A 97 11.07 7.17 17.45
N LEU A 98 12.04 6.68 18.22
CA LEU A 98 12.36 7.21 19.54
C LEU A 98 12.84 8.68 19.47
N ALA A 99 13.70 9.01 18.51
CA ALA A 99 14.16 10.38 18.30
C ALA A 99 12.99 11.31 17.93
N LEU A 100 12.09 10.86 17.06
CA LEU A 100 10.87 11.59 16.71
C LEU A 100 9.98 11.80 17.93
N GLN A 101 9.73 10.77 18.73
CA GLN A 101 8.94 10.84 19.96
C GLN A 101 9.54 11.85 20.94
N LYS A 102 10.86 11.82 21.17
CA LYS A 102 11.55 12.80 22.01
C LYS A 102 11.37 14.23 21.49
N ARG A 103 11.54 14.43 20.18
CA ARG A 103 11.35 15.74 19.53
C ARG A 103 9.91 16.23 19.66
N LEU A 104 8.92 15.37 19.46
CA LEU A 104 7.51 15.71 19.58
C LEU A 104 7.13 16.00 21.03
N LYS A 105 7.63 15.22 21.99
CA LYS A 105 7.42 15.48 23.43
C LYS A 105 7.94 16.87 23.83
N ASN A 106 9.12 17.25 23.33
CA ASN A 106 9.69 18.57 23.60
C ASN A 106 8.91 19.72 22.93
N LYS A 107 8.21 19.45 21.81
CA LYS A 107 7.32 20.42 21.15
C LYS A 107 5.92 20.47 21.77
N SER A 108 5.45 19.37 22.33
CA SER A 108 4.13 19.20 22.94
C SER A 108 4.04 19.78 24.36
N LEU A 109 4.76 20.88 24.65
CA LEU A 109 4.68 21.58 25.94
C LEU A 109 3.32 22.21 26.21
N SER A 110 2.42 22.21 25.23
CA SER A 110 0.98 22.32 25.46
C SER A 110 0.50 21.06 26.20
N LYS A 111 0.51 21.08 27.54
CA LYS A 111 -0.09 20.05 28.43
C LYS A 111 -1.62 20.02 28.34
N ARG A 112 -2.18 20.28 27.16
CA ARG A 112 -3.62 20.43 26.97
C ARG A 112 -4.20 19.10 26.54
N ASN A 113 -5.38 18.79 27.07
CA ASN A 113 -6.10 17.59 26.69
C ASN A 113 -6.52 17.68 25.21
N PRO A 114 -6.59 16.56 24.47
CA PRO A 114 -7.17 16.56 23.13
C PRO A 114 -8.59 17.16 23.14
N GLY A 115 -8.88 18.10 22.24
CA GLY A 115 -10.18 18.78 22.16
C GLY A 115 -10.33 20.05 23.01
N ASP A 116 -9.32 20.44 23.78
CA ASP A 116 -9.41 21.56 24.74
C ASP A 116 -9.36 22.97 24.10
N ALA A 117 -8.90 23.08 22.85
CA ALA A 117 -8.69 24.36 22.19
C ALA A 117 -9.18 24.34 20.75
N VAL A 118 -9.51 25.52 20.20
CA VAL A 118 -10.01 25.67 18.83
C VAL A 118 -9.01 25.12 17.81
N ASP A 119 -7.71 25.32 18.04
CA ASP A 119 -6.60 24.80 17.24
C ASP A 119 -6.33 23.30 17.43
N ASN A 120 -7.02 22.64 18.36
CA ASN A 120 -6.92 21.19 18.64
C ASN A 120 -8.30 20.56 18.85
N SER A 121 -9.29 20.98 18.07
CA SER A 121 -10.66 20.47 18.18
C SER A 121 -10.77 19.04 17.64
N TRP A 122 -11.64 18.22 18.23
CA TRP A 122 -12.00 16.94 17.65
C TRP A 122 -12.61 17.15 16.27
N VAL A 123 -12.09 16.42 15.27
CA VAL A 123 -12.62 16.45 13.91
C VAL A 123 -13.10 15.05 13.54
N ASP A 124 -14.33 14.97 13.08
CA ASP A 124 -14.91 13.71 12.63
C ASP A 124 -14.15 13.16 11.43
N ARG A 125 -13.97 11.84 11.41
CA ARG A 125 -13.26 11.12 10.36
C ARG A 125 -14.27 10.30 9.57
N GLY A 126 -14.37 10.59 8.27
CA GLY A 126 -15.19 9.83 7.34
C GLY A 126 -16.21 10.70 6.60
N PRO A 127 -17.01 10.10 5.72
CA PRO A 127 -18.07 10.81 5.02
C PRO A 127 -19.12 11.29 6.04
N ASN A 128 -19.38 12.59 6.06
CA ASN A 128 -20.44 13.21 6.86
C ASN A 128 -21.84 13.07 6.23
N ASN A 129 -21.93 12.37 5.09
CA ASN A 129 -23.16 12.13 4.34
C ASN A 129 -23.59 10.66 4.31
N VAL A 130 -22.89 9.77 5.04
CA VAL A 130 -23.25 8.36 5.17
C VAL A 130 -23.55 8.08 6.63
N GLY A 131 -24.82 7.84 6.94
CA GLY A 131 -25.26 7.40 8.27
C GLY A 131 -24.99 5.90 8.50
N GLY A 132 -24.76 5.54 9.76
CA GLY A 132 -24.81 4.14 10.20
C GLY A 132 -26.25 3.64 10.35
N ARG A 133 -26.43 2.49 11.01
CA ARG A 133 -27.77 1.97 11.35
C ARG A 133 -28.35 2.77 12.52
N THR A 134 -29.33 3.62 12.24
CA THR A 134 -30.16 4.33 13.23
C THR A 134 -31.43 3.53 13.50
N ARG A 135 -31.81 3.33 14.77
CA ARG A 135 -33.00 2.54 15.15
C ARG A 135 -34.22 3.40 15.37
N ILE A 136 -34.04 4.61 15.91
CA ILE A 136 -35.13 5.51 16.25
C ILE A 136 -34.78 6.90 15.78
N VAL A 137 -35.78 7.58 15.23
CA VAL A 137 -35.74 8.99 14.88
C VAL A 137 -36.94 9.64 15.55
N LEU A 138 -36.68 10.67 16.36
CA LEU A 138 -37.71 11.41 17.09
C LEU A 138 -37.70 12.87 16.66
N PHE A 139 -38.84 13.34 16.17
CA PHE A 139 -39.07 14.77 15.90
C PHE A 139 -39.34 15.50 17.20
N ASP A 140 -38.72 16.67 17.40
CA ASP A 140 -38.97 17.50 18.58
C ASP A 140 -40.39 18.10 18.52
N PRO A 141 -41.32 17.70 19.41
CA PRO A 141 -42.68 18.22 19.39
C PRO A 141 -42.77 19.70 19.82
N ASN A 142 -41.72 20.24 20.44
CA ASN A 142 -41.66 21.62 20.88
C ASN A 142 -41.00 22.55 19.85
N ASP A 143 -40.51 22.03 18.73
CA ASP A 143 -39.91 22.83 17.67
C ASP A 143 -40.98 23.35 16.70
N ALA A 144 -41.33 24.63 16.83
CA ALA A 144 -42.27 25.31 15.93
C ALA A 144 -41.85 25.29 14.45
N THR A 145 -40.57 25.03 14.15
CA THR A 145 -40.06 24.93 12.77
C THR A 145 -40.12 23.52 12.20
N ASN A 146 -40.40 22.50 13.01
CA ASN A 146 -40.40 21.09 12.65
C ASN A 146 -39.11 20.62 11.95
N LYS A 147 -37.95 21.19 12.30
CA LYS A 147 -36.64 20.90 11.68
C LYS A 147 -35.67 20.19 12.62
N ARG A 148 -35.96 20.16 13.92
CA ARG A 148 -35.14 19.46 14.90
C ARG A 148 -35.54 17.99 15.01
N VAL A 149 -34.53 17.14 14.91
CA VAL A 149 -34.67 15.69 14.96
C VAL A 149 -33.56 15.11 15.83
N PHE A 150 -33.90 14.14 16.67
CA PHE A 150 -32.96 13.33 17.43
C PHE A 150 -32.87 11.93 16.81
N ALA A 151 -31.66 11.40 16.68
CA ALA A 151 -31.40 10.10 16.07
C ALA A 151 -30.53 9.24 17.00
N GLY A 152 -30.86 7.95 17.12
CA GLY A 152 -30.15 6.97 17.96
C GLY A 152 -30.35 5.51 17.53
#